data_AF-A0A1B8NYF5-F1
#
_entry.id   AF-A0A1B8NYF5-F1
#
_cell.length_a   1.000
_cell.length_b   1.000
_cell.length_c   1.000
_cell.angle_alpha   90.00
_cell.angle_beta   90.00
_cell.angle_gamma   90.00
#
_symmetry.space_group_name_H-M   'P 1'
#
loop_
_entity.id
_entity.type
_entity.pdbx_description
1 polymer ?
#
loop_
_entity_poly.entity_id
_entity_poly.type
_entity_poly.pdbx_seq_one_letter_code
_entity_poly.pdbx_strand_id
1 'polypeptide(L)'
;MLRLVVLAVWIFWPTTLLANCPDWSKGHAERELAALHDRLDAWERAYRRNGSSPVSDDIYDQAQARFEAWQDCFPDISVDPAPTLDPPDGELSHPVPQSGLAKLDDVVEAGAWLARRDDVWLQPKVDGVAVTLVYEQGS
;
A
#
# COMPACT_ATOMS: atom_id res chain seq x y z
N MET A 1 26.32 -53.50 -20.88
CA MET A 1 26.63 -53.13 -19.48
C MET A 1 25.95 -51.80 -19.17
N LEU A 2 25.61 -51.62 -17.90
CA LEU A 2 24.55 -50.78 -17.31
C LEU A 2 24.56 -49.28 -17.70
N ARG A 3 23.36 -48.74 -17.94
CA ARG A 3 23.03 -47.32 -18.18
C ARG A 3 23.16 -46.51 -16.88
N LEU A 4 23.71 -45.30 -16.94
CA LEU A 4 23.55 -44.28 -15.89
C LEU A 4 23.21 -42.94 -16.56
N VAL A 5 21.91 -42.69 -16.71
CA VAL A 5 21.35 -41.37 -17.03
C VAL A 5 21.24 -40.63 -15.70
N VAL A 6 22.06 -39.60 -15.49
CA VAL A 6 21.96 -38.73 -14.31
C VAL A 6 20.82 -37.74 -14.57
N LEU A 7 19.63 -38.05 -14.09
CA LEU A 7 18.52 -37.10 -14.01
C LEU A 7 18.81 -36.12 -12.87
N ALA A 8 19.29 -34.92 -13.22
CA ALA A 8 19.32 -33.80 -12.29
C ALA A 8 17.89 -33.28 -12.08
N VAL A 9 17.19 -33.83 -11.09
CA VAL A 9 15.91 -33.30 -10.62
C VAL A 9 16.21 -32.03 -9.83
N TRP A 10 16.07 -30.88 -10.48
CA TRP A 10 16.03 -29.59 -9.79
C TRP A 10 14.70 -29.52 -9.03
N ILE A 11 14.77 -29.81 -7.73
CA ILE A 11 13.67 -29.55 -6.81
C ILE A 11 13.55 -28.02 -6.71
N PHE A 12 12.66 -27.45 -7.51
CA PHE A 12 12.14 -26.10 -7.29
C PHE A 12 11.31 -26.17 -6.00
N TRP A 13 11.94 -25.86 -4.87
CA TRP A 13 11.20 -25.60 -3.64
C TRP A 13 10.40 -24.31 -3.86
N PRO A 14 9.06 -24.31 -3.73
CA PRO A 14 8.34 -23.06 -3.63
C PRO A 14 8.79 -22.40 -2.32
N THR A 15 9.55 -21.31 -2.42
CA THR A 15 9.73 -20.39 -1.30
C THR A 15 8.38 -19.70 -1.08
N THR A 16 7.50 -20.34 -0.32
CA THR A 16 6.42 -19.61 0.33
C THR A 16 7.10 -18.61 1.27
N LEU A 17 7.07 -17.32 0.93
CA LEU A 17 7.26 -16.25 1.89
C LEU A 17 6.09 -16.36 2.88
N LEU A 18 6.20 -17.28 3.83
CA LEU A 18 5.41 -17.20 5.04
C LEU A 18 5.93 -15.94 5.73
N ALA A 19 5.13 -14.87 5.70
CA ALA A 19 5.30 -13.82 6.69
C ALA A 19 5.31 -14.52 8.05
N ASN A 20 6.46 -14.55 8.72
CA ASN A 20 6.57 -15.23 10.00
C ASN A 20 5.70 -14.46 10.99
N CYS A 21 4.47 -14.93 11.19
CA CYS A 21 3.55 -14.34 12.12
C CYS A 21 4.15 -14.42 13.53
N PRO A 22 4.17 -13.30 14.28
CA PRO A 22 4.66 -13.32 15.65
C PRO A 22 3.82 -14.26 16.53
N ASP A 23 4.47 -15.00 17.43
CA ASP A 23 3.80 -15.81 18.45
C ASP A 23 3.31 -14.91 19.61
N TRP A 24 2.34 -14.04 19.30
CA TRP A 24 1.79 -13.08 20.23
C TRP A 24 0.46 -13.54 20.80
N SER A 25 0.24 -13.22 22.09
CA SER A 25 -1.10 -13.25 22.65
C SER A 25 -2.03 -12.24 21.96
N LYS A 26 -3.34 -12.53 21.92
CA LYS A 26 -4.34 -11.62 21.33
C LYS A 26 -4.22 -10.19 21.86
N GLY A 27 -4.14 -10.02 23.19
CA GLY A 27 -4.03 -8.70 23.80
C GLY A 27 -2.68 -7.99 23.55
N HIS A 28 -1.63 -8.71 23.13
CA HIS A 28 -0.41 -8.08 22.64
C HIS A 28 -0.60 -7.63 21.19
N ALA A 29 -1.11 -8.51 20.33
CA ALA A 29 -1.38 -8.17 18.92
C ALA A 29 -2.32 -6.96 18.79
N GLU A 30 -3.39 -6.87 19.60
CA GLU A 30 -4.30 -5.71 19.64
C GLU A 30 -3.55 -4.40 19.92
N ARG A 31 -2.62 -4.40 20.88
CA ARG A 31 -1.84 -3.20 21.22
C ARG A 31 -0.88 -2.78 20.13
N GLU A 32 -0.20 -3.73 19.50
CA GLU A 32 0.81 -3.43 18.46
C GLU A 32 0.13 -2.96 17.17
N LEU A 33 -0.97 -3.60 16.79
CA LEU A 33 -1.80 -3.19 15.66
C LEU A 33 -2.36 -1.78 15.87
N ALA A 34 -2.95 -1.50 17.05
CA ALA A 34 -3.45 -0.16 17.37
C ALA A 34 -2.32 0.89 17.39
N ALA A 35 -1.19 0.59 18.02
CA ALA A 35 -0.08 1.53 18.09
C ALA A 35 0.55 1.84 16.73
N LEU A 36 0.63 0.85 15.83
CA LEU A 36 1.14 1.06 14.48
C LEU A 36 0.14 1.83 13.62
N HIS A 37 -1.16 1.52 13.76
CA HIS A 37 -2.24 2.27 13.12
C HIS A 37 -2.21 3.75 13.50
N ASP A 38 -2.15 4.06 14.80
CA ASP A 38 -2.11 5.45 15.29
C ASP A 38 -0.92 6.25 14.75
N ARG A 39 0.23 5.59 14.54
CA ARG A 39 1.42 6.22 13.95
C ARG A 39 1.21 6.53 12.47
N LEU A 40 0.70 5.56 11.70
CA LEU A 40 0.41 5.76 10.27
C LEU A 40 -0.58 6.90 10.09
N ASP A 41 -1.67 6.90 10.86
CA ASP A 41 -2.70 7.93 10.83
C ASP A 41 -2.16 9.33 11.24
N ALA A 42 -1.29 9.40 12.25
CA ALA A 42 -0.64 10.66 12.63
C ALA A 42 0.31 11.20 11.54
N TRP A 43 1.10 10.33 10.90
CA TRP A 43 2.01 10.74 9.82
C TRP A 43 1.25 11.16 8.57
N GLU A 44 0.21 10.42 8.23
CA GLU A 44 -0.69 10.72 7.11
C GLU A 44 -1.39 12.08 7.30
N ARG A 45 -1.86 12.38 8.52
CA ARG A 45 -2.36 13.71 8.87
C ARG A 45 -1.31 14.80 8.72
N ALA A 46 -0.10 14.59 9.22
CA ALA A 46 0.97 15.58 9.13
C ALA A 46 1.29 15.91 7.66
N TYR A 47 1.34 14.87 6.80
CA TYR A 47 1.57 15.02 5.38
C TYR A 47 0.41 15.78 4.70
N ARG A 48 -0.83 15.33 4.88
CA ARG A 48 -2.01 15.89 4.20
C ARG A 48 -2.44 17.28 4.70
N ARG A 49 -2.30 17.57 6.00
CA ARG A 49 -2.79 18.84 6.59
C ARG A 49 -1.68 19.88 6.73
N ASN A 50 -0.49 19.45 7.13
CA ASN A 50 0.59 20.38 7.51
C ASN A 50 1.67 20.48 6.43
N GLY A 51 1.62 19.64 5.40
CA GLY A 51 2.68 19.55 4.38
C GLY A 51 4.02 19.09 4.97
N SER A 52 4.01 18.40 6.10
CA SER A 52 5.20 17.92 6.77
C SER A 52 5.28 16.39 6.71
N SER A 53 6.48 15.87 6.47
CA SER A 53 6.76 14.43 6.47
C SER A 53 7.64 14.09 7.68
N PRO A 54 7.05 13.64 8.81
CA PRO A 54 7.82 13.31 10.03
C PRO A 54 8.78 12.12 9.84
N VAL A 55 8.48 11.28 8.85
CA VAL A 55 9.29 10.14 8.41
C VAL A 55 9.44 10.19 6.90
N SER A 56 10.45 9.51 6.36
CA SER A 56 10.60 9.35 4.90
C SER A 56 9.55 8.38 4.34
N ASP A 57 9.28 8.51 3.04
CA ASP A 57 8.35 7.64 2.31
C ASP A 57 8.70 6.15 2.49
N ASP A 58 9.98 5.78 2.38
CA ASP A 58 10.43 4.39 2.60
C ASP A 58 10.08 3.83 3.99
N ILE A 59 10.10 4.68 5.04
CA ILE A 59 9.76 4.26 6.41
C ILE A 59 8.25 4.15 6.57
N TYR A 60 7.50 5.05 5.95
CA TYR A 60 6.05 4.98 5.90
C TYR A 60 5.59 3.71 5.17
N ASP A 61 6.12 3.44 3.97
CA ASP A 61 5.78 2.26 3.16
C ASP A 61 6.12 0.95 3.91
N GLN A 62 7.28 0.88 4.58
CA GLN A 62 7.62 -0.27 5.45
C GLN A 62 6.68 -0.44 6.64
N ALA A 63 6.25 0.67 7.27
CA ALA A 63 5.31 0.63 8.36
C ALA A 63 3.92 0.16 7.90
N GLN A 64 3.47 0.62 6.73
CA GLN A 64 2.22 0.18 6.11
C GLN A 64 2.27 -1.30 5.75
N ALA A 65 3.30 -1.76 5.05
CA ALA A 65 3.45 -3.17 4.68
C ALA A 65 3.49 -4.08 5.93
N ARG A 66 4.12 -3.63 7.01
CA ARG A 66 4.11 -4.36 8.28
C ARG A 66 2.73 -4.39 8.93
N PHE A 67 1.98 -3.31 8.86
CA PHE A 67 0.61 -3.25 9.38
C PHE A 67 -0.29 -4.24 8.64
N GLU A 68 -0.25 -4.27 7.31
CA GLU A 68 -0.98 -5.21 6.46
C GLU A 68 -0.58 -6.67 6.78
N ALA A 69 0.72 -6.95 6.87
CA ALA A 69 1.20 -8.28 7.23
C ALA A 69 0.75 -8.74 8.63
N TRP A 70 0.65 -7.83 9.61
CA TRP A 70 0.12 -8.17 10.94
C TRP A 70 -1.39 -8.36 10.94
N GLN A 71 -2.15 -7.62 10.12
CA GLN A 71 -3.58 -7.87 9.95
C GLN A 71 -3.84 -9.27 9.39
N ASP A 72 -3.04 -9.71 8.41
CA ASP A 72 -3.13 -11.06 7.85
C ASP A 72 -2.79 -12.15 8.89
N CYS A 73 -1.87 -11.85 9.82
CA CYS A 73 -1.49 -12.77 10.90
C CYS A 73 -2.55 -12.88 12.02
N PHE A 74 -3.35 -11.83 12.23
CA PHE A 74 -4.34 -11.77 13.30
C PHE A 74 -5.73 -11.35 12.80
N PRO A 75 -6.38 -12.16 11.94
CA PRO A 75 -7.63 -11.78 11.26
C PRO A 75 -8.83 -11.55 12.20
N ASP A 76 -8.77 -12.07 13.44
CA ASP A 76 -9.80 -11.86 14.46
C ASP A 76 -9.67 -10.50 15.19
N ILE A 77 -8.65 -9.71 14.86
CA ILE A 77 -8.41 -8.39 15.43
C ILE A 77 -8.73 -7.34 14.36
N SER A 78 -9.87 -6.66 14.53
CA SER A 78 -10.21 -5.50 13.72
C SER A 78 -9.61 -4.25 14.36
N VAL A 79 -8.81 -3.52 13.59
CA VAL A 79 -8.50 -2.11 13.90
C VAL A 79 -9.42 -1.28 13.02
N ASP A 80 -10.16 -0.36 13.63
CA ASP A 80 -11.02 0.54 12.86
C ASP A 80 -10.19 1.32 11.84
N PRO A 81 -10.70 1.54 10.61
CA PRO A 81 -10.01 2.39 9.67
C PRO A 81 -9.86 3.79 10.27
N ALA A 82 -8.75 4.44 9.93
CA ALA A 82 -8.51 5.80 10.36
C ALA A 82 -9.71 6.66 9.94
N PRO A 83 -10.23 7.51 10.83
CA PRO A 83 -11.35 8.36 10.49
C PRO A 83 -10.97 9.18 9.25
N THR A 84 -11.89 9.27 8.29
CA THR A 84 -11.72 10.17 7.16
C THR A 84 -11.45 11.56 7.71
N LEU A 85 -10.32 12.16 7.32
CA LEU A 85 -9.97 13.49 7.82
C LEU A 85 -11.07 14.47 7.40
N ASP A 86 -11.72 15.10 8.39
CA ASP A 86 -12.68 16.17 8.13
C ASP A 86 -12.03 17.24 7.27
N PRO A 87 -12.63 17.64 6.14
CA PRO A 87 -12.06 18.68 5.27
C PRO A 87 -11.68 19.91 6.11
N PRO A 88 -10.48 20.50 5.92
CA PRO A 88 -10.13 21.74 6.60
C PRO A 88 -11.11 22.85 6.21
N ASP A 89 -11.25 23.84 7.09
CA ASP A 89 -12.17 24.96 6.86
C ASP A 89 -11.87 25.65 5.52
N GLY A 90 -12.90 25.78 4.68
CA GLY A 90 -12.80 26.41 3.35
C GLY A 90 -12.54 25.44 2.19
N GLU A 91 -12.52 24.13 2.42
CA GLU A 91 -12.37 23.13 1.36
C GLU A 91 -13.68 22.96 0.56
N LEU A 92 -13.58 23.11 -0.75
CA LEU A 92 -14.69 22.90 -1.68
C LEU A 92 -14.85 21.41 -1.94
N SER A 93 -16.08 20.91 -1.91
CA SER A 93 -16.34 19.54 -2.37
C SER A 93 -15.97 19.40 -3.84
N HIS A 94 -15.10 18.44 -4.15
CA HIS A 94 -14.77 18.14 -5.54
C HIS A 94 -16.03 17.64 -6.27
N PRO A 95 -16.31 18.13 -7.50
CA PRO A 95 -17.44 17.66 -8.28
C PRO A 95 -17.30 16.19 -8.71
N VAL A 96 -16.07 15.67 -8.72
CA VAL A 96 -15.72 14.28 -9.00
C VAL A 96 -14.74 13.78 -7.94
N PRO A 97 -14.92 12.58 -7.36
CA PRO A 97 -13.98 12.04 -6.38
C PRO A 97 -12.55 11.94 -6.94
N GLN A 98 -11.58 12.53 -6.23
CA GLN A 98 -10.16 12.32 -6.51
C GLN A 98 -9.67 11.10 -5.73
N SER A 99 -9.00 10.17 -6.41
CA SER A 99 -8.43 8.96 -5.81
C SER A 99 -6.94 8.82 -6.17
N GLY A 100 -6.21 8.06 -5.36
CA GLY A 100 -4.83 7.68 -5.66
C GLY A 100 -4.75 6.62 -6.76
N LEU A 101 -3.52 6.25 -7.12
CA LEU A 101 -3.24 5.13 -8.02
C LEU A 101 -2.75 3.93 -7.20
N ALA A 102 -3.19 2.74 -7.59
CA ALA A 102 -2.59 1.51 -7.08
C ALA A 102 -1.14 1.43 -7.54
N LYS A 103 -0.21 1.24 -6.60
CA LYS A 103 1.20 0.96 -6.90
C LYS A 103 1.30 -0.49 -7.42
N LEU A 104 2.19 -0.72 -8.38
CA LEU A 104 2.61 -2.05 -8.81
C LEU A 104 4.09 -2.17 -8.48
N ASP A 105 4.48 -3.25 -7.82
CA ASP A 105 5.76 -3.33 -7.12
C ASP A 105 6.93 -3.58 -8.07
N ASP A 106 6.69 -4.32 -9.16
CA ASP A 106 7.73 -4.72 -10.10
C ASP A 106 7.28 -4.81 -11.56
N VAL A 107 8.24 -5.12 -12.43
CA VAL A 107 8.03 -5.27 -13.87
C VAL A 107 7.14 -6.46 -14.23
N VAL A 108 7.09 -7.50 -13.39
CA VAL A 108 6.26 -8.69 -13.61
C VAL A 108 4.81 -8.34 -13.35
N GLU A 109 4.52 -7.67 -12.25
CA GLU A 109 3.18 -7.19 -11.92
C GLU A 109 2.69 -6.14 -12.93
N ALA A 110 3.55 -5.19 -13.29
CA ALA A 110 3.27 -4.23 -14.36
C ALA A 110 2.96 -4.92 -15.69
N GLY A 111 3.75 -5.93 -16.07
CA GLY A 111 3.52 -6.73 -17.28
C GLY A 111 2.18 -7.46 -17.25
N ALA A 112 1.85 -8.10 -16.13
CA ALA A 112 0.57 -8.78 -15.94
C ALA A 112 -0.63 -7.80 -15.97
N TRP A 113 -0.47 -6.59 -15.44
CA TRP A 113 -1.48 -5.53 -15.49
C TRP A 113 -1.71 -5.02 -16.90
N LEU A 114 -0.64 -4.82 -17.68
CA LEU A 114 -0.68 -4.37 -19.07
C LEU A 114 -1.29 -5.43 -20.01
N ALA A 115 -0.95 -6.72 -19.83
CA ALA A 115 -1.33 -7.79 -20.75
C ALA A 115 -2.85 -7.99 -20.91
N ARG A 116 -3.67 -7.42 -20.03
CA ARG A 116 -5.14 -7.51 -20.06
C ARG A 116 -5.81 -6.27 -20.67
N ARG A 117 -5.04 -5.36 -21.26
CA ARG A 117 -5.50 -4.03 -21.70
C ARG A 117 -4.87 -3.65 -23.04
N ASP A 118 -5.69 -3.03 -23.90
CA ASP A 118 -5.25 -2.42 -25.15
C ASP A 118 -5.25 -0.88 -25.02
N ASP A 119 -4.57 -0.18 -25.92
CA ASP A 119 -4.54 1.30 -26.02
C ASP A 119 -4.12 2.03 -24.71
N VAL A 120 -3.12 1.50 -24.01
CA VAL A 120 -2.62 2.08 -22.75
C VAL A 120 -1.79 3.34 -22.99
N TRP A 121 -2.05 4.37 -22.18
CA TRP A 121 -1.28 5.63 -22.17
C TRP A 121 -0.26 5.60 -21.05
N LEU A 122 1.02 5.85 -21.38
CA LEU A 122 2.09 5.99 -20.40
C LEU A 122 2.33 7.47 -20.11
N GLN A 123 2.20 7.86 -18.85
CA GLN A 123 2.49 9.22 -18.38
C GLN A 123 3.50 9.18 -17.24
N PRO A 124 4.43 10.14 -17.16
CA PRO A 124 5.31 10.24 -16.00
C PRO A 124 4.48 10.57 -14.75
N LYS A 125 4.75 9.86 -13.64
CA LYS A 125 4.22 10.25 -12.34
C LYS A 125 4.93 11.54 -11.91
N VAL A 126 4.20 12.65 -11.89
CA VAL A 126 4.67 13.90 -11.31
C VAL A 126 4.64 13.76 -9.79
N ASP A 127 5.75 14.09 -9.13
CA ASP A 127 5.82 14.16 -7.69
C ASP A 127 5.44 15.56 -7.22
N GLY A 128 4.17 15.75 -6.89
CA GLY A 128 3.59 17.05 -6.59
C GLY A 128 2.22 16.92 -5.94
N VAL A 129 1.47 18.02 -5.90
CA VAL A 129 0.14 18.07 -5.28
C VAL A 129 -0.95 17.97 -6.35
N ALA A 130 -1.95 17.11 -6.11
CA ALA A 130 -3.11 17.00 -6.99
C ALA A 130 -3.99 18.25 -6.89
N VAL A 131 -4.47 18.75 -8.03
CA VAL A 131 -5.34 19.92 -8.10
C VAL A 131 -6.59 19.61 -8.94
N THR A 132 -7.73 20.22 -8.59
CA THR A 132 -8.93 20.27 -9.45
C THR A 132 -9.16 21.71 -9.88
N LEU A 133 -9.37 21.93 -11.17
CA LEU A 133 -9.80 23.21 -11.73
C LEU A 133 -11.19 23.03 -12.35
N VAL A 134 -12.15 23.84 -11.93
CA VAL A 134 -13.50 23.89 -12.51
C VAL A 134 -13.54 25.07 -13.48
N TYR A 135 -13.70 24.77 -14.77
CA TYR A 135 -13.86 25.79 -15.81
C TYR A 135 -15.33 25.94 -16.16
N GLU A 136 -15.88 27.15 -16.04
CA GLU A 136 -17.23 27.51 -16.45
C GLU A 136 -17.15 28.45 -17.65
N GLN A 137 -17.78 28.06 -18.77
CA GLN A 137 -17.77 28.86 -20.02
C GLN A 137 -16.35 29.15 -20.56
N GLY A 138 -15.38 28.27 -20.26
CA GLY A 138 -14.01 28.38 -20.72
C GLY A 138 -13.07 29.19 -19.80
N SER A 139 -13.55 29.61 -18.62
CA SER A 139 -12.76 30.27 -17.57
C SER A 139 -12.83 29.55 -16.24
#